data_AF-A0A510WDK8-F1
#
_entry.id   AF-A0A510WDK8-F1
#
_cell.length_a   1.000
_cell.length_b   1.000
_cell.length_c   1.000
_cell.angle_alpha   90.00
_cell.angle_beta   90.00
_cell.angle_gamma   90.00
#
_symmetry.space_group_name_H-M   'P 1'
#
loop_
_entity.id
_entity.type
_entity.pdbx_description
1 polymer ?
#
loop_
_entity_poly.entity_id
_entity_poly.type
_entity_poly.pdbx_seq_one_letter_code
_entity_poly.pdbx_strand_id
1 'polypeptide(L)' 'MKEVEIIEAHAMPDHIHMLVRIPPKHSLSCFMGYLKGRSAVIIHERHVNLKYNYGIDCFGPKDIM' A
#
# COMPACT_ATOMS: atom_id res chain seq x y z
N MET A 1 -0.35 12.50 -6.44
CA MET A 1 0.56 12.12 -5.34
C MET A 1 2.03 12.31 -5.71
N LYS A 2 2.38 13.40 -6.42
CA LYS A 2 3.78 13.66 -6.80
C LYS A 2 4.57 14.40 -5.70
N GLU A 3 3.88 14.85 -4.66
CA GLU A 3 4.43 15.65 -3.56
C GLU A 3 4.54 14.86 -2.24
N VAL A 4 4.25 13.57 -2.26
CA VAL A 4 4.40 12.70 -1.08
C VAL A 4 5.80 12.10 -1.11
N GLU A 5 6.57 12.30 -0.03
CA GLU A 5 7.94 11.80 0.10
C GLU A 5 7.98 10.66 1.13
N ILE A 6 8.62 9.56 0.77
CA ILE A 6 8.90 8.46 1.70
C ILE A 6 10.26 8.75 2.34
N ILE A 7 10.27 8.93 3.66
CA ILE A 7 11.49 9.22 4.43
C ILE A 7 12.20 7.90 4.75
N GLU A 8 11.46 6.92 5.28
CA GLU A 8 11.97 5.59 5.65
C GLU A 8 10.91 4.51 5.37
N ALA A 9 11.34 3.30 5.02
CA ALA A 9 10.45 2.16 4.85
C ALA A 9 11.15 0.84 5.18
N HIS A 10 10.53 0.04 6.04
CA HIS A 10 11.05 -1.23 6.56
C HIS A 10 10.04 -2.34 6.30
N ALA A 11 10.44 -3.34 5.52
CA ALA A 11 9.62 -4.51 5.25
C ALA A 11 9.93 -5.64 6.25
N MET A 12 8.91 -6.08 6.98
CA MET A 12 8.92 -7.26 7.85
C MET A 12 8.17 -8.40 7.14
N PRO A 13 8.29 -9.66 7.60
CA PRO A 13 7.65 -10.80 6.95
C PRO A 13 6.11 -10.72 6.87
N ASP A 14 5.47 -10.05 7.83
CA ASP A 14 4.02 -9.98 8.00
C ASP A 14 3.45 -8.55 7.82
N HIS A 15 4.28 -7.51 7.91
CA HIS A 15 3.84 -6.11 7.76
C HIS A 15 4.96 -5.19 7.27
N ILE A 16 4.61 -3.95 6.87
CA ILE A 16 5.58 -2.95 6.41
C ILE A 16 5.38 -1.68 7.24
N HIS A 17 6.48 -1.14 7.78
CA HIS A 17 6.51 0.19 8.41
C HIS A 17 6.97 1.21 7.39
N MET A 18 6.28 2.35 7.28
CA MET A 18 6.69 3.44 6.40
C MET A 18 6.55 4.77 7.13
N LEU A 19 7.60 5.59 7.08
CA LEU A 19 7.59 6.99 7.49
C LEU A 19 7.44 7.85 6.24
N VAL A 20 6.34 8.60 6.17
CA VAL A 20 5.96 9.34 4.96
C VAL A 20 5.66 10.80 5.31
N ARG A 21 6.24 11.72 4.54
CA ARG A 21 5.90 13.14 4.58
C ARG A 21 4.78 13.42 3.59
N ILE A 22 3.59 13.74 4.09
CA ILE A 22 2.41 14.01 3.29
C ILE A 22 2.04 15.50 3.43
N PRO A 23 1.91 16.24 2.32
CA PRO A 23 1.41 17.61 2.38
C PRO A 23 -0.03 17.63 2.91
N PRO A 24 -0.42 18.63 3.74
CA PRO A 24 -1.74 18.67 4.37
C PRO A 24 -2.91 18.82 3.37
N LYS A 25 -2.61 19.11 2.09
CA LYS A 25 -3.58 19.15 0.99
C LYS A 25 -4.06 17.75 0.55
N HIS A 26 -3.36 16.70 0.95
CA HIS A 26 -3.68 15.33 0.59
C HIS A 26 -4.26 14.57 1.77
N SER A 27 -5.38 13.90 1.55
CA SER A 27 -5.98 13.01 2.56
C SER A 27 -5.13 11.75 2.74
N LEU A 28 -4.90 11.39 4.00
CA LEU A 28 -4.20 10.16 4.40
C LEU A 28 -4.92 8.91 3.88
N SER A 29 -6.26 8.88 3.93
CA SER A 29 -7.04 7.73 3.45
C SER A 29 -6.91 7.55 1.93
N CYS A 30 -6.85 8.66 1.19
CA CYS A 30 -6.62 8.63 -0.26
C CYS A 30 -5.23 8.07 -0.58
N PHE A 31 -4.19 8.54 0.12
CA PHE A 31 -2.83 8.02 0.00
C PHE A 31 -2.74 6.52 0.30
N MET A 32 -3.31 6.09 1.42
CA MET A 32 -3.32 4.67 1.81
C MET A 32 -4.09 3.80 0.82
N GLY A 33 -5.25 4.24 0.33
CA GLY A 33 -6.02 3.51 -0.67
C GLY A 33 -5.26 3.35 -1.99
N TYR A 34 -4.58 4.40 -2.45
CA TYR A 34 -3.72 4.32 -3.63
C TYR A 34 -2.53 3.39 -3.41
N LEU A 35 -1.84 3.51 -2.28
CA LEU A 35 -0.65 2.74 -1.95
C LEU A 35 -0.99 1.24 -1.88
N LYS A 36 -2.02 0.87 -1.10
CA LYS A 36 -2.50 -0.51 -0.98
C LYS A 36 -3.03 -1.06 -2.31
N GLY A 37 -3.81 -0.28 -3.06
CA GLY A 37 -4.37 -0.73 -4.34
C GLY A 37 -3.31 -0.96 -5.43
N ARG A 38 -2.38 -0.01 -5.62
CA ARG A 38 -1.32 -0.13 -6.64
C ARG A 38 -0.29 -1.20 -6.28
N SER A 39 0.07 -1.33 -5.01
CA SER A 39 1.00 -2.39 -4.56
C SER A 39 0.39 -3.78 -4.77
N ALA A 40 -0.90 -3.98 -4.46
CA ALA A 40 -1.58 -5.25 -4.70
C ALA A 40 -1.53 -5.70 -6.17
N VAL A 41 -1.75 -4.77 -7.10
CA VAL A 41 -1.65 -5.05 -8.54
C VAL A 41 -0.22 -5.47 -8.92
N ILE A 42 0.79 -4.71 -8.49
CA ILE A 42 2.20 -4.99 -8.81
C ILE A 42 2.63 -6.34 -8.21
N ILE A 43 2.22 -6.64 -6.99
CA ILE A 43 2.54 -7.91 -6.32
C ILE A 43 1.91 -9.07 -7.08
N HIS A 44 0.64 -8.97 -7.50
CA HIS A 44 -0.02 -10.03 -8.26
C HIS A 44 0.51 -10.21 -9.68
N GLU A 45 0.96 -9.14 -10.33
CA GLU A 45 1.62 -9.22 -11.63
C GLU A 45 3.00 -9.89 -11.52
N ARG A 46 3.78 -9.58 -10.47
CA ARG A 46 5.15 -10.12 -10.29
C ARG A 46 5.19 -11.49 -9.64
N HIS A 47 4.21 -11.82 -8.81
CA HIS A 47 4.15 -13.05 -8.03
C HIS A 47 2.78 -13.73 -8.23
N VAL A 48 2.62 -14.39 -9.38
CA VAL A 48 1.36 -15.04 -9.79
C VAL A 48 0.83 -16.03 -8.74
N ASN A 49 1.72 -16.69 -7.98
CA ASN A 49 1.34 -17.61 -6.91
C ASN A 49 0.57 -16.92 -5.77
N LEU A 50 0.84 -15.65 -5.48
CA LEU A 50 0.13 -14.91 -4.44
C LEU A 50 -1.31 -14.59 -4.86
N LYS A 51 -1.59 -14.44 -6.16
CA LYS A 51 -2.95 -14.21 -6.70
C LYS A 51 -3.93 -15.35 -6.37
N TYR A 52 -3.42 -16.57 -6.25
CA TYR A 52 -4.23 -17.76 -5.95
C TYR A 52 -4.47 -17.95 -4.44
N ASN A 53 -3.50 -17.58 -3.61
CA ASN A 53 -3.57 -17.75 -2.15
C ASN A 53 -4.14 -16.52 -1.43
N TYR A 54 -3.99 -15.33 -2.01
CA TYR A 54 -4.42 -14.05 -1.44
C TYR A 54 -5.11 -13.23 -2.53
N GLY A 55 -6.39 -12.93 -2.33
CA GLY A 55 -7.15 -12.10 -3.25
C GLY A 55 -6.72 -10.63 -3.21
N ILE A 56 -7.09 -9.85 -4.22
CA ILE A 56 -6.88 -8.38 -4.25
C ILE A 56 -7.52 -7.70 -3.03
N ASP A 57 -8.62 -8.26 -2.52
CA ASP A 57 -9.31 -7.79 -1.32
C ASP A 57 -8.52 -7.97 -0.02
N CYS A 58 -7.50 -8.84 0.03
CA CYS A 58 -6.63 -8.99 1.20
C CYS A 58 -5.82 -7.71 1.46
N PHE A 59 -5.46 -6.99 0.39
CA PHE A 59 -4.81 -5.68 0.47
C PHE A 59 -5.81 -4.53 0.28
N GLY A 60 -7.10 -4.84 0.12
CA GLY A 60 -8.20 -3.89 -0.12
C GLY A 60 -8.66 -3.12 1.14
N PRO A 61 -9.76 -2.35 1.04
CA PRO A 61 -10.15 -1.31 2.00
C PRO A 61 -10.70 -1.81 3.36
N LYS A 62 -10.41 -3.05 3.77
CA LYS A 62 -10.96 -3.62 5.02
C LYS A 62 -10.46 -2.90 6.29
N ASP A 63 -9.36 -2.16 6.21
CA ASP A 63 -8.74 -1.44 7.33
C ASP A 63 -8.79 0.10 7.19
N ILE A 64 -9.67 0.67 6.34
CA ILE A 64 -9.80 2.14 6.17
C ILE A 64 -10.82 2.75 7.16
N MET A 65 -11.20 2.03 8.20
CA MET A 65 -11.95 2.57 9.34
C MET A 65 -11.31 2.18 10.67
#